data_AF-A0A078BKY2-F1
#
_entry.id   AF-A0A078BKY2-F1
#
_cell.length_a   1.000
_cell.length_b   1.000
_cell.length_c   1.000
_cell.angle_alpha   90.00
_cell.angle_beta   90.00
_cell.angle_gamma   90.00
#
_symmetry.space_group_name_H-M   'P 1'
#
loop_
_entity.id
_entity.type
_entity.pdbx_description
1 polymer ?
#
loop_
_entity_poly.entity_id
_entity_poly.type
_entity_poly.pdbx_seq_one_letter_code
_entity_poly.pdbx_strand_id
1 'polypeptide(L)'
;MPRWTPESRAKQAELIRTWRPWEQSTGPKTPEGKAVSSMNARIHGIYDAGLLAAMRLQAPRIAALRRLATRIRRRMMRRVWRNRHREAY
;
A
#
# COMPACT_ATOMS: atom_id res chain seq x y z
N MET A 1 25.81 -3.60 -22.29
CA MET A 1 25.30 -3.95 -20.94
C MET A 1 26.27 -4.89 -20.27
N PRO A 2 26.64 -4.70 -18.99
CA PRO A 2 27.52 -5.64 -18.31
C PRO A 2 26.87 -7.03 -18.30
N ARG A 3 27.62 -8.05 -18.71
CA ARG A 3 27.17 -9.43 -18.76
C ARG A 3 27.27 -10.01 -17.35
N TRP A 4 26.15 -10.29 -16.70
CA TRP A 4 26.11 -10.89 -15.36
C TRP A 4 26.49 -12.37 -15.40
N THR A 5 27.78 -12.66 -15.58
CA THR A 5 28.35 -14.02 -15.48
C THR A 5 28.48 -14.47 -14.02
N PRO A 6 28.62 -15.78 -13.74
CA PRO A 6 28.88 -16.28 -12.39
C PRO A 6 30.09 -15.62 -11.71
N GLU A 7 31.18 -15.42 -12.44
CA GLU A 7 32.42 -14.81 -11.96
C GLU A 7 32.19 -13.33 -11.61
N SER A 8 31.42 -12.61 -12.43
CA SER A 8 31.05 -11.22 -12.17
C SER A 8 30.17 -11.09 -10.92
N ARG A 9 29.25 -12.05 -10.70
CA ARG A 9 28.44 -12.14 -9.46
C ARG A 9 29.29 -12.43 -8.23
N ALA A 10 30.26 -13.34 -8.34
CA ALA A 10 31.18 -13.68 -7.26
C ALA A 10 32.03 -12.46 -6.86
N LYS A 11 32.67 -11.81 -7.84
CA LYS A 11 33.46 -10.58 -7.63
C LYS A 11 32.62 -9.48 -6.98
N GLN A 12 31.37 -9.31 -7.42
CA GLN A 12 30.52 -8.29 -6.83
C GLN A 12 30.03 -8.66 -5.42
N ALA A 13 29.83 -9.95 -5.13
CA ALA A 13 29.52 -10.42 -3.79
C ALA A 13 30.69 -10.17 -2.81
N GLU A 14 31.95 -10.33 -3.25
CA GLU A 14 33.13 -9.98 -2.46
C GLU A 14 33.18 -8.48 -2.14
N LEU A 15 32.97 -7.61 -3.15
CA LEU A 15 32.95 -6.16 -2.95
C LEU A 15 31.81 -5.71 -2.00
N ILE A 16 30.62 -6.29 -2.15
CA ILE A 16 29.48 -6.03 -1.26
C ILE A 16 29.80 -6.45 0.19
N ARG A 17 30.55 -7.54 0.40
CA ARG A 17 31.04 -7.95 1.73
C ARG A 17 32.08 -7.00 2.31
N THR A 18 32.85 -6.31 1.46
CA THR A 18 33.79 -5.27 1.92
C THR A 18 33.03 -4.03 2.39
N TRP A 19 32.09 -3.54 1.58
CA TRP A 19 31.38 -2.28 1.86
C TRP A 19 30.23 -2.42 2.87
N ARG A 20 29.69 -3.63 3.04
CA ARG A 20 28.65 -3.98 4.02
C ARG A 20 27.52 -2.93 4.10
N PRO A 21 26.89 -2.57 2.97
CA PRO A 21 25.93 -1.47 2.93
C PRO A 21 24.73 -1.66 3.88
N TRP A 22 24.43 -2.90 4.27
CA TRP A 22 23.40 -3.21 5.27
C TRP A 22 23.71 -2.65 6.66
N GLU A 23 24.97 -2.42 7.03
CA GLU A 23 25.36 -1.84 8.33
C GLU A 23 24.90 -0.39 8.46
N GLN A 24 24.77 0.32 7.35
CA GLN A 24 24.25 1.70 7.30
C GLN A 24 22.75 1.76 7.00
N SER A 25 22.07 0.61 6.91
CA SER A 25 20.64 0.59 6.60
C SER A 25 19.83 1.22 7.72
N THR A 26 19.02 2.23 7.38
CA THR A 26 18.11 2.94 8.29
C THR A 26 16.70 2.34 8.28
N GLY A 27 16.59 1.04 7.96
CA GLY A 27 15.33 0.32 7.96
C GLY A 27 14.61 0.33 9.32
N PRO A 28 13.32 -0.02 9.36
CA PRO A 28 12.52 0.03 10.58
C PRO A 28 13.05 -0.94 11.65
N LYS A 29 13.38 -0.40 12.84
CA LYS A 29 13.90 -1.18 13.97
C LYS A 29 12.80 -1.65 14.94
N THR A 30 11.65 -0.97 14.97
CA THR A 30 10.53 -1.30 15.88
C THR A 30 9.53 -2.26 15.24
N PRO A 31 8.74 -3.01 16.02
CA PRO A 31 7.66 -3.85 15.52
C PRO A 31 6.65 -3.07 14.66
N GLU A 32 6.29 -1.85 15.07
CA GLU A 32 5.35 -0.98 14.37
C GLU A 32 5.93 -0.52 13.03
N GLY A 33 7.20 -0.11 13.02
CA GLY A 33 7.89 0.29 11.79
C GLY A 33 7.99 -0.88 10.79
N LYS A 34 8.24 -2.10 11.28
CA LYS A 34 8.27 -3.31 10.44
C LYS A 34 6.90 -3.62 9.87
N ALA A 35 5.84 -3.46 10.66
CA ALA A 35 4.46 -3.62 10.20
C ALA A 35 4.13 -2.63 9.07
N VAL A 36 4.50 -1.36 9.21
CA VAL A 36 4.31 -0.34 8.16
C VAL A 36 5.10 -0.68 6.90
N SER A 37 6.39 -1.03 7.03
CA SER A 37 7.22 -1.40 5.86
C SER A 37 6.68 -2.64 5.13
N SER A 38 6.10 -3.62 5.85
CA SER A 38 5.46 -4.78 5.23
C SER A 38 4.27 -4.43 4.34
N MET A 39 3.61 -3.29 4.59
CA MET A 39 2.51 -2.81 3.75
C MET A 39 2.99 -2.35 2.38
N ASN A 40 4.25 -1.93 2.22
CA ASN A 40 4.80 -1.55 0.93
C ASN A 40 4.78 -2.73 -0.06
N ALA A 41 4.89 -3.97 0.43
CA ALA A 41 4.71 -5.15 -0.40
C ALA A 41 3.28 -5.28 -0.93
N ARG A 42 2.25 -4.82 -0.21
CA ARG A 42 0.88 -4.80 -0.75
C ARG A 42 0.67 -3.69 -1.78
N ILE A 43 1.37 -2.58 -1.64
CA ILE A 43 1.28 -1.42 -2.56
C ILE A 43 2.03 -1.69 -3.86
N HIS A 44 3.23 -2.26 -3.77
CA HIS A 44 4.15 -2.43 -4.91
C HIS A 44 4.40 -3.89 -5.31
N GLY A 45 3.83 -4.85 -4.59
CA GLY A 45 4.30 -6.24 -4.64
C GLY A 45 3.22 -7.29 -4.40
N ILE A 46 2.09 -7.17 -5.12
CA ILE A 46 1.18 -8.30 -5.26
C ILE A 46 1.86 -9.35 -6.16
N TYR A 47 2.85 -10.05 -5.60
CA TYR A 47 3.66 -11.06 -6.28
C TYR A 47 3.09 -12.47 -6.13
N ASP A 48 2.08 -12.64 -5.26
CA ASP A 48 1.34 -13.89 -5.09
C ASP A 48 0.01 -13.85 -5.86
N ALA A 49 -0.18 -14.84 -6.75
CA ALA A 49 -1.34 -14.92 -7.63
C ALA A 49 -2.64 -15.20 -6.87
N GLY A 50 -2.57 -15.97 -5.77
CA GLY A 50 -3.73 -16.29 -4.93
C GLY A 50 -4.27 -15.05 -4.21
N LEU A 51 -3.37 -14.24 -3.65
CA LEU A 51 -3.72 -12.98 -3.01
C LEU A 51 -4.29 -11.96 -4.00
N LEU A 52 -3.76 -11.89 -5.22
CA LEU A 52 -4.32 -11.09 -6.32
C LEU A 52 -5.76 -11.49 -6.65
N ALA A 53 -6.02 -12.79 -6.77
CA ALA A 53 -7.35 -13.32 -7.08
C ALA A 53 -8.34 -13.02 -5.95
N ALA A 54 -7.93 -13.22 -4.69
CA ALA A 54 -8.75 -12.91 -3.52
C ALA A 54 -9.07 -11.41 -3.41
N MET A 55 -8.11 -10.53 -3.74
CA MET A 55 -8.34 -9.08 -3.77
C MET A 55 -9.29 -8.66 -4.90
N ARG A 56 -9.14 -9.24 -6.10
CA ARG A 56 -10.04 -8.99 -7.23
C ARG A 56 -11.47 -9.40 -6.92
N LEU A 57 -11.66 -10.53 -6.23
CA LEU A 57 -12.98 -11.00 -5.81
C LEU A 57 -13.66 -10.03 -4.82
N GLN A 58 -12.86 -9.36 -3.97
CA GLN A 58 -13.37 -8.43 -2.97
C GLN A 58 -13.58 -7.00 -3.48
N ALA A 59 -12.88 -6.59 -4.54
CA ALA A 59 -12.96 -5.26 -5.13
C ALA A 59 -14.40 -4.74 -5.38
N PRO A 60 -15.35 -5.52 -5.96
CA PRO A 60 -16.70 -5.03 -6.19
C PRO A 60 -17.47 -4.76 -4.88
N ARG A 61 -17.25 -5.57 -3.82
CA ARG A 61 -17.87 -5.35 -2.51
C ARG A 61 -17.38 -4.04 -1.90
N ILE A 62 -16.07 -3.79 -1.94
CA ILE A 62 -15.45 -2.55 -1.45
C ILE A 62 -16.00 -1.34 -2.21
N ALA A 63 -16.13 -1.45 -3.54
CA ALA A 63 -16.69 -0.40 -4.38
C ALA A 63 -18.16 -0.11 -4.04
N ALA A 64 -18.97 -1.15 -3.81
CA ALA A 64 -20.38 -1.00 -3.43
C ALA A 64 -20.54 -0.29 -2.09
N LEU A 65 -19.75 -0.67 -1.08
CA LEU A 65 -19.76 -0.03 0.24
C LEU A 65 -19.37 1.45 0.16
N ARG A 66 -18.34 1.79 -0.62
CA ARG A 66 -17.94 3.20 -0.86
C ARG A 66 -19.04 4.04 -1.51
N ARG A 67 -19.75 3.48 -2.50
CA ARG A 67 -20.89 4.15 -3.15
C ARG A 67 -22.03 4.38 -2.17
N LEU A 68 -22.34 3.40 -1.32
CA LEU A 68 -23.37 3.52 -0.30
C LEU A 68 -23.03 4.61 0.73
N ALA A 69 -21.79 4.60 1.26
CA ALA A 69 -21.31 5.62 2.18
C ALA A 69 -21.41 7.03 1.58
N THR A 70 -21.07 7.17 0.30
CA THR A 70 -21.19 8.44 -0.43
C THR A 70 -22.64 8.90 -0.57
N ARG A 71 -23.57 7.97 -0.86
CA ARG A 71 -25.01 8.28 -0.95
C ARG A 71 -25.58 8.72 0.39
N ILE A 72 -25.23 8.02 1.47
CA ILE A 72 -25.66 8.36 2.83
C ILE A 72 -25.16 9.76 3.19
N ARG A 73 -23.86 10.03 2.99
CA ARG A 73 -23.26 11.34 3.23
C ARG A 73 -23.96 12.45 2.44
N ARG A 74 -24.21 12.25 1.14
CA ARG A 74 -24.95 13.23 0.30
C ARG A 74 -26.38 13.45 0.77
N ARG A 75 -27.07 12.40 1.24
CA ARG A 75 -28.44 12.51 1.77
C ARG A 75 -28.46 13.29 3.08
N MET A 76 -27.52 13.01 3.98
CA MET A 76 -27.34 13.73 5.24
C MET A 76 -27.06 15.22 4.99
N MET A 77 -26.09 15.54 4.12
CA MET A 77 -25.75 16.93 3.79
C MET A 77 -26.95 17.70 3.20
N ARG A 78 -27.72 17.08 2.31
CA ARG A 78 -28.95 17.70 1.77
C ARG A 78 -30.03 17.93 2.83
N ARG A 79 -30.12 17.05 3.84
CA ARG A 79 -31.05 17.23 4.96
C ARG A 79 -30.61 18.39 5.85
N VAL A 80 -29.33 18.47 6.20
CA VAL A 80 -28.75 19.57 6.97
C VAL A 80 -28.95 20.89 6.26
N TRP A 81 -28.66 20.96 4.95
CA TRP A 81 -28.88 22.15 4.14
C TRP A 81 -30.36 22.59 4.12
N ARG A 82 -31.30 21.65 3.93
CA ARG A 82 -32.75 21.97 3.96
C ARG A 82 -33.25 22.45 5.32
N ASN A 83 -32.74 21.90 6.41
CA ASN A 83 -33.15 22.32 7.76
C ASN A 83 -32.61 23.72 8.07
N ARG A 84 -31.36 24.01 7.69
CA ARG A 84 -30.75 25.34 7.86
C ARG A 84 -31.51 26.46 7.13
N HIS A 85 -32.07 26.17 5.94
CA HIS A 85 -32.89 27.14 5.19
C HIS A 85 -34.35 27.22 5.66
N ARG A 86 -34.82 26.26 6.47
CA ARG A 86 -36.17 26.25 7.03
C ARG A 86 -36.29 27.09 8.31
N GLU A 87 -35.19 27.27 9.03
CA GLU A 87 -35.11 28.11 10.24
C GLU A 87 -34.82 29.60 9.91
N ALA A 88 -34.71 29.94 8.62
CA ALA A 88 -34.34 31.28 8.14
C ALA A 88 -35.54 32.14 7.64
N TYR A 89 -36.77 31.63 7.77
CA TYR A 89 -38.04 32.31 7.46
C TYR A 89 -39.03 32.07 8.60
#